data_AF-A0A938MC73-F1
#
_entry.id   AF-A0A938MC73-F1
#
_cell.length_a   1.000
_cell.length_b   1.000
_cell.length_c   1.000
_cell.angle_alpha   90.00
_cell.angle_beta   90.00
_cell.angle_gamma   90.00
#
_symmetry.space_group_name_H-M   'P 1'
#
loop_
_entity.id
_entity.type
_entity.pdbx_description
1 polymer ?
#
loop_
_entity_poly.entity_id
_entity_poly.type
_entity_poly.pdbx_seq_one_letter_code
_entity_poly.pdbx_strand_id
1 'polypeptide(L)'
;MEIACEGDEAKKLALALIQTMDISKATHVDVMVGNATGATVKVSVAFGAAPEWKMHETPSAEVPSAKDPARVRFRLDQPNFKSEASGWKHTQPMPSGGRVDKMWIVVEGLPKTARVTFDGIRFGAGGAP
;
A
#
# COMPACT_ATOMS: atom_id res chain seq x y z
N MET A 1 7.85 10.23 4.19
CA MET A 1 8.82 9.14 3.95
C MET A 1 9.31 9.23 2.51
N GLU A 2 10.60 9.04 2.27
CA GLU A 2 11.19 9.12 0.93
C GLU A 2 11.97 7.85 0.63
N ILE A 3 11.90 7.41 -0.62
CA ILE A 3 12.70 6.32 -1.17
C ILE A 3 13.51 6.88 -2.32
N ALA A 4 14.83 6.76 -2.19
CA ALA A 4 15.76 6.86 -3.30
C ALA A 4 16.43 5.49 -3.45
N CYS A 5 16.36 4.89 -4.64
CA CYS A 5 17.04 3.64 -4.89
C CYS A 5 17.84 3.68 -6.19
N GLU A 6 19.01 3.04 -6.13
CA GLU A 6 19.85 2.68 -7.27
C GLU A 6 19.93 1.15 -7.28
N GLY A 7 19.53 0.50 -8.38
CA GLY A 7 19.53 -0.96 -8.47
C GLY A 7 18.95 -1.50 -9.77
N ASP A 8 18.86 -2.82 -9.92
CA ASP A 8 18.33 -3.43 -11.15
C ASP A 8 16.85 -3.09 -11.40
N GLU A 9 16.47 -3.00 -12.67
CA GLU A 9 15.10 -2.70 -13.09
C GLU A 9 14.10 -3.73 -12.55
N ALA A 10 12.87 -3.30 -12.31
CA ALA A 10 11.74 -4.13 -11.85
C ALA A 10 11.86 -4.68 -10.41
N LYS A 11 12.73 -4.11 -9.57
CA LYS A 11 12.72 -4.44 -8.13
C LYS A 11 11.40 -4.01 -7.47
N LYS A 12 10.82 -4.93 -6.71
CA LYS A 12 9.74 -4.67 -5.77
C LYS A 12 10.34 -4.18 -4.46
N LEU A 13 9.84 -3.05 -3.96
CA LEU A 13 10.30 -2.46 -2.70
C LEU A 13 9.13 -2.36 -1.73
N ALA A 14 9.37 -2.64 -0.46
CA ALA A 14 8.38 -2.50 0.61
C ALA A 14 8.92 -1.61 1.72
N LEU A 15 8.14 -0.59 2.08
CA LEU A 15 8.37 0.26 3.25
C LEU A 15 7.51 -0.23 4.40
N ALA A 16 8.12 -0.52 5.54
CA ALA A 16 7.42 -1.05 6.69
C ALA A 16 7.10 0.00 7.77
N LEU A 17 5.82 0.08 8.13
CA LEU A 17 5.35 0.68 9.38
C LEU A 17 4.97 -0.46 10.33
N ILE A 18 5.70 -0.59 11.43
CA ILE A 18 5.47 -1.63 12.45
C ILE A 18 4.82 -0.96 13.65
N GLN A 19 3.50 -1.08 13.74
CA GLN A 19 2.71 -0.50 14.81
C GLN A 19 1.38 -1.24 14.91
N THR A 20 0.96 -1.56 16.13
CA THR A 20 -0.39 -2.07 16.38
C THR A 20 -1.41 -0.95 16.18
N MET A 21 -2.37 -1.19 15.30
CA MET A 21 -3.41 -0.26 14.88
C MET A 21 -4.75 -0.99 14.82
N ASP A 22 -5.80 -0.34 15.31
CA ASP A 22 -7.18 -0.75 15.06
C ASP A 22 -7.74 0.09 13.90
N ILE A 23 -7.93 -0.57 12.76
CA ILE A 23 -8.52 0.02 11.56
C ILE A 23 -9.89 -0.60 11.25
N SER A 24 -10.54 -1.24 12.22
CA SER A 24 -11.86 -1.89 12.08
C SER A 24 -12.96 -0.94 11.59
N LYS A 25 -12.83 0.36 11.89
CA LYS A 25 -13.76 1.42 11.45
C LYS A 25 -13.34 2.12 10.14
N ALA A 26 -12.15 1.82 9.62
CA ALA A 26 -11.65 2.45 8.42
C ALA A 26 -12.26 1.78 7.17
N THR A 27 -12.77 2.58 6.25
CA THR A 27 -13.24 2.11 4.94
C THR A 27 -12.19 2.30 3.86
N HIS A 28 -11.21 3.15 4.10
CA HIS A 28 -10.12 3.44 3.19
C HIS A 28 -8.86 3.89 3.92
N VAL A 29 -7.73 3.78 3.23
CA VAL A 29 -6.50 4.50 3.54
C VAL A 29 -6.14 5.39 2.35
N ASP A 30 -5.89 6.67 2.63
CA ASP A 30 -5.36 7.62 1.68
C ASP A 30 -3.85 7.79 1.91
N VAL A 31 -3.08 7.82 0.84
CA VAL A 31 -1.64 8.08 0.86
C VAL A 31 -1.32 9.11 -0.22
N MET A 32 -0.58 10.18 0.13
CA MET A 32 -0.01 11.08 -0.86
C MET A 32 1.26 10.45 -1.42
N VAL A 33 1.31 10.24 -2.73
CA VAL A 33 2.44 9.61 -3.41
C VAL A 33 3.05 10.58 -4.41
N GLY A 34 4.31 10.94 -4.21
CA GLY A 34 5.10 11.66 -5.21
C GLY A 34 5.90 10.66 -6.04
N ASN A 35 5.80 10.72 -7.36
CA ASN A 35 6.55 9.86 -8.28
C ASN A 35 7.42 10.72 -9.21
N ALA A 36 8.71 10.80 -8.91
CA ALA A 36 9.71 11.51 -9.69
C ALA A 36 10.66 10.54 -10.43
N THR A 37 10.16 9.36 -10.81
CA THR A 37 10.97 8.29 -11.40
C THR A 37 11.06 8.35 -12.93
N GLY A 38 10.25 9.17 -13.60
CA GLY A 38 10.17 9.22 -15.06
C GLY A 38 9.36 8.07 -15.69
N ALA A 39 8.85 7.13 -14.88
CA ALA A 39 8.00 6.03 -15.31
C ALA A 39 6.77 5.88 -14.40
N THR A 40 5.72 5.21 -14.88
CA THR A 40 4.59 4.83 -14.03
C THR A 40 5.01 3.70 -13.08
N VAL A 41 4.72 3.87 -11.80
CA VAL A 41 4.93 2.83 -10.78
C VAL A 41 3.60 2.27 -10.32
N LYS A 42 3.61 1.07 -9.74
CA LYS A 42 2.45 0.47 -9.08
C LYS A 42 2.64 0.51 -7.58
N VAL A 43 1.64 1.02 -6.86
CA VAL A 43 1.66 1.10 -5.40
C VAL A 43 0.51 0.28 -4.83
N SER A 44 0.79 -0.56 -3.85
CA SER A 44 -0.22 -1.25 -3.04
C SER A 44 0.09 -1.10 -1.56
N VAL A 45 -0.90 -1.36 -0.72
CA VAL A 45 -0.74 -1.47 0.73
C VAL A 45 -1.00 -2.90 1.17
N ALA A 46 -0.09 -3.46 1.96
CA ALA A 46 -0.24 -4.76 2.59
C ALA A 46 -0.36 -4.63 4.10
N PHE A 47 -1.24 -5.41 4.71
CA PHE A 47 -1.47 -5.45 6.15
C PHE A 47 -1.18 -6.84 6.70
N GLY A 48 -0.58 -6.90 7.89
CA GLY A 48 -0.33 -8.14 8.61
C GLY A 48 -0.70 -8.00 10.08
N ALA A 49 -1.23 -9.07 10.65
CA ALA A 49 -1.64 -9.15 12.06
C ALA A 49 -0.94 -10.33 12.75
N ALA A 50 -0.58 -10.16 14.02
CA ALA A 50 -0.05 -11.23 14.85
C ALA A 50 -1.18 -12.20 15.29
N PRO A 51 -0.85 -13.47 15.60
CA PRO A 51 0.48 -14.09 15.57
C PRO A 51 0.90 -14.65 14.20
N GLU A 52 -0.03 -14.85 13.26
CA GLU A 52 0.25 -15.57 12.01
C GLU A 52 1.05 -14.75 11.00
N TRP A 53 1.05 -13.42 11.14
CA TRP A 53 1.74 -12.47 10.23
C TRP A 53 1.42 -12.67 8.76
N LYS A 54 0.27 -13.25 8.44
CA LYS A 54 -0.20 -13.41 7.06
C LYS A 54 -0.46 -12.03 6.48
N MET A 55 0.14 -11.78 5.32
CA MET A 55 0.02 -10.49 4.63
C MET A 55 -1.20 -10.50 3.71
N HIS A 56 -2.00 -9.44 3.82
CA HIS A 56 -3.16 -9.16 2.99
C HIS A 56 -2.89 -7.87 2.23
N GLU A 57 -2.74 -7.96 0.91
CA GLU A 57 -2.36 -6.84 0.04
C GLU A 57 -3.55 -6.37 -0.80
N THR A 58 -3.76 -5.06 -0.82
CA THR A 58 -4.74 -4.38 -1.68
C THR A 58 -4.37 -4.53 -3.16
N PRO A 59 -5.32 -4.33 -4.10
CA PRO A 59 -4.97 -4.16 -5.51
C PRO A 59 -4.03 -2.97 -5.68
N SER A 60 -3.09 -3.07 -6.62
CA SER A 60 -2.18 -1.98 -6.90
C SER A 60 -2.89 -0.84 -7.63
N ALA A 61 -2.57 0.39 -7.23
CA ALA A 61 -2.91 1.60 -7.96
C ALA A 61 -1.72 2.03 -8.82
N GLU A 62 -1.99 2.46 -10.05
CA GLU A 62 -0.97 3.03 -10.93
C GLU A 62 -0.74 4.51 -10.57
N VAL A 63 0.53 4.89 -10.43
CA VAL A 63 0.93 6.25 -10.11
C VAL A 63 1.85 6.74 -11.23
N PRO A 64 1.35 7.56 -12.17
CA PRO A 64 2.17 8.14 -13.22
C PRO A 64 3.30 9.02 -12.65
N SER A 65 4.39 9.17 -13.41
CA SER A 65 5.40 10.16 -13.07
C SER A 65 4.83 11.56 -13.26
N ALA A 66 4.86 12.38 -12.22
CA ALA A 66 4.27 13.71 -12.22
C ALA A 66 5.06 14.66 -11.31
N LYS A 67 4.94 15.97 -11.59
CA LYS A 67 5.59 17.01 -10.77
C LYS A 67 4.99 17.08 -9.36
N ASP A 68 3.67 16.93 -9.26
CA ASP A 68 2.93 17.09 -8.01
C ASP A 68 2.51 15.72 -7.45
N PRO A 69 2.53 15.52 -6.12
CA PRO A 69 2.07 14.29 -5.50
C PRO A 69 0.58 14.02 -5.74
N ALA A 70 0.24 12.77 -6.04
CA ALA A 70 -1.14 12.32 -6.21
C ALA A 70 -1.67 11.67 -4.92
N ARG A 71 -2.95 11.89 -4.61
CA ARG A 71 -3.63 11.13 -3.55
C ARG A 71 -4.05 9.78 -4.11
N VAL A 72 -3.57 8.70 -3.49
CA VAL A 72 -3.96 7.33 -3.81
C VAL A 72 -4.84 6.79 -2.69
N ARG A 73 -6.01 6.27 -3.04
CA ARG A 73 -6.99 5.72 -2.10
C ARG A 73 -7.10 4.22 -2.26
N PHE A 74 -6.86 3.48 -1.18
CA PHE A 74 -7.08 2.04 -1.13
C PHE A 74 -8.33 1.73 -0.31
N ARG A 75 -9.28 1.01 -0.90
CA ARG A 75 -10.51 0.57 -0.22
C ARG A 75 -10.19 -0.59 0.72
N LEU A 76 -10.62 -0.47 1.97
CA LEU A 76 -10.44 -1.46 3.03
C LEU A 76 -11.72 -2.23 3.35
N ASP A 77 -12.85 -1.71 2.86
CA ASP A 77 -14.19 -2.27 3.04
C ASP A 77 -14.60 -3.26 1.92
N GLN A 78 -13.69 -3.53 0.98
CA GLN A 78 -13.91 -4.47 -0.11
C GLN A 78 -13.20 -5.80 0.17
N PRO A 79 -13.78 -6.96 -0.19
CA PRO A 79 -13.12 -8.26 -0.08
C PRO A 79 -12.16 -8.50 -1.24
N ASN A 80 -11.27 -7.54 -1.51
CA ASN A 80 -10.37 -7.54 -2.66
C ASN A 80 -8.89 -7.60 -2.24
N PHE A 81 -8.60 -8.19 -1.09
CA PHE A 81 -7.21 -8.40 -0.67
C PHE A 81 -6.70 -9.72 -1.23
N LYS A 82 -5.43 -9.72 -1.69
CA LYS A 82 -4.70 -10.95 -1.98
C LYS A 82 -3.90 -11.38 -0.77
N SER A 83 -3.83 -12.68 -0.53
CA SER A 83 -2.97 -13.29 0.48
C SER A 83 -2.47 -14.65 0.02
N GLU A 84 -1.48 -15.20 0.72
CA GLU A 84 -1.01 -16.57 0.48
C GLU A 84 -2.17 -17.59 0.54
N ALA A 85 -3.08 -17.45 1.50
CA ALA A 85 -4.22 -18.35 1.68
C ALA A 85 -5.18 -18.39 0.48
N SER A 86 -5.23 -17.30 -0.29
CA SER A 86 -6.03 -17.18 -1.52
C SER A 86 -5.29 -17.64 -2.79
N GLY A 87 -4.03 -18.08 -2.67
CA GLY A 87 -3.15 -18.26 -3.82
C GLY A 87 -2.88 -16.95 -4.55
N TRP A 88 -2.69 -15.86 -3.79
CA TRP A 88 -2.45 -14.50 -4.29
C TRP A 88 -3.58 -13.90 -5.15
N LYS A 89 -4.84 -14.30 -4.90
CA LYS A 89 -6.02 -13.76 -5.57
C LYS A 89 -6.73 -12.72 -4.70
N HIS A 90 -7.21 -11.64 -5.31
CA HIS A 90 -7.90 -10.54 -4.63
C HIS A 90 -9.34 -10.89 -4.23
N THR A 91 -9.50 -11.81 -3.28
CA THR A 91 -10.82 -12.32 -2.86
C THR A 91 -10.97 -12.39 -1.34
N GLN A 92 -9.99 -11.92 -0.58
CA GLN A 92 -10.00 -11.98 0.87
C GLN A 92 -10.49 -10.65 1.47
N PRO A 93 -11.15 -10.70 2.63
CA PRO A 93 -11.42 -9.49 3.41
C PRO A 93 -10.14 -8.99 4.10
N MET A 94 -10.27 -7.84 4.75
CA MET A 94 -9.29 -7.33 5.70
C MET A 94 -9.01 -8.37 6.82
N PRO A 95 -7.74 -8.61 7.20
CA PRO A 95 -7.41 -9.55 8.28
C PRO A 95 -7.94 -9.11 9.65
N SER A 96 -8.16 -10.11 10.52
CA SER A 96 -8.30 -9.95 11.97
C SER A 96 -9.30 -8.86 12.43
N GLY A 97 -10.41 -8.72 11.70
CA GLY A 97 -11.45 -7.72 12.01
C GLY A 97 -10.97 -6.27 11.93
N GLY A 98 -9.85 -6.00 11.23
CA GLY A 98 -9.22 -4.69 11.15
C GLY A 98 -8.16 -4.43 12.21
N ARG A 99 -7.80 -5.40 13.06
CA ARG A 99 -6.57 -5.28 13.85
C ARG A 99 -5.36 -5.56 12.96
N VAL A 100 -4.41 -4.63 12.94
CA VAL A 100 -3.17 -4.73 12.15
C VAL A 100 -1.99 -4.45 13.06
N ASP A 101 -0.90 -5.20 12.91
CA ASP A 101 0.36 -4.97 13.64
C ASP A 101 1.51 -4.53 12.70
N LYS A 102 1.36 -4.74 11.39
CA LYS A 102 2.29 -4.29 10.34
C LYS A 102 1.53 -3.76 9.14
N MET A 103 1.94 -2.62 8.62
CA MET A 103 1.51 -2.10 7.33
C MET A 103 2.73 -1.91 6.44
N TRP A 104 2.67 -2.39 5.21
CA TRP A 104 3.67 -2.15 4.19
C TRP A 104 3.11 -1.32 3.05
N ILE A 105 3.84 -0.30 2.63
CA ILE A 105 3.63 0.35 1.35
C ILE A 105 4.56 -0.31 0.36
N VAL A 106 3.99 -0.90 -0.67
CA VAL A 106 4.67 -1.75 -1.63
C VAL A 106 4.71 -1.03 -2.96
N VAL A 107 5.88 -0.98 -3.58
CA VAL A 107 6.14 -0.30 -4.84
C VAL A 107 6.73 -1.28 -5.83
N GLU A 108 6.14 -1.34 -7.01
CA GLU A 108 6.56 -2.20 -8.12
C GLU A 108 6.80 -1.36 -9.38
N GLY A 109 7.65 -1.85 -10.28
CA GLY A 109 7.99 -1.17 -11.53
C GLY A 109 8.95 0.00 -11.37
N LEU A 110 9.77 0.00 -10.32
CA LEU A 110 10.80 1.02 -10.14
C LEU A 110 11.87 0.89 -11.24
N PRO A 111 12.25 2.01 -11.90
CA PRO A 111 13.40 2.05 -12.79
C PRO A 111 14.71 1.98 -12.01
N LYS A 112 15.84 1.86 -12.73
CA LYS A 112 17.19 1.72 -12.15
C LYS A 112 17.53 2.81 -11.13
N THR A 113 17.13 4.04 -11.43
CA THR A 113 17.22 5.20 -10.53
C THR A 113 15.83 5.75 -10.30
N ALA A 114 15.37 5.69 -9.07
CA ALA A 114 14.00 6.05 -8.73
C ALA A 114 13.93 6.91 -7.47
N ARG A 115 13.04 7.90 -7.49
CA ARG A 115 12.64 8.69 -6.33
C ARG A 115 11.12 8.66 -6.17
N VAL A 116 10.65 8.07 -5.08
CA VAL A 116 9.22 8.00 -4.72
C VAL A 116 9.05 8.48 -3.28
N THR A 117 8.08 9.35 -3.05
CA THR A 117 7.76 9.88 -1.72
C THR A 117 6.37 9.44 -1.29
N PHE A 118 6.22 9.21 0.01
CA PHE A 118 4.97 8.82 0.66
C PHE A 118 4.72 9.73 1.84
N ASP A 119 3.59 10.41 1.86
CA ASP A 119 3.21 11.32 2.93
C ASP A 119 1.70 11.24 3.21
N GLY A 120 1.26 11.86 4.31
CA GLY A 120 -0.15 12.07 4.62
C GLY A 120 -0.96 10.79 4.72
N ILE A 121 -0.37 9.69 5.20
CA ILE A 121 -1.07 8.41 5.39
C ILE A 121 -2.22 8.63 6.38
N ARG A 122 -3.46 8.44 5.93
CA ARG A 122 -4.66 8.69 6.74
C ARG A 122 -5.67 7.56 6.54
N PHE A 123 -6.14 7.02 7.65
CA PHE A 123 -7.28 6.10 7.67
C PHE A 123 -8.57 6.91 7.80
N GLY A 124 -9.52 6.67 6.91
CA GLY A 124 -10.81 7.34 6.90
C GLY A 124 -11.96 6.39 7.17
N ALA A 125 -12.94 6.83 7.96
CA ALA A 125 -14.21 6.14 8.11
C ALA A 125 -15.14 6.44 6.93
N GLY A 126 -16.15 5.59 6.72
CA GLY A 126 -17.17 5.81 5.70
C GLY A 126 -18.03 7.04 6.02
N GLY A 127 -17.85 8.10 5.25
CA GLY A 127 -18.77 9.22 5.05
C GLY A 127 -18.74 9.56 3.56
N ALA A 128 -19.88 9.88 2.97
CA ALA A 128 -19.97 10.33 1.58
C ALA A 128 -19.01 11.52 1.33
N PRO A 129 -18.46 11.68 0.10
CA PRO A 129 -17.58 12.79 -0.24
C PRO A 129 -18.18 14.15 0.08
#